data_AF-A0A2R6EFP8-F1
#
_entry.id   AF-A0A2R6EFP8-F1
#
_cell.length_a   1.000
_cell.length_b   1.000
_cell.length_c   1.000
_cell.angle_alpha   90.00
_cell.angle_beta   90.00
_cell.angle_gamma   90.00
#
_symmetry.space_group_name_H-M   'P 1'
#
loop_
_entity.id
_entity.type
_entity.pdbx_description
1 polymer ?
#
loop_
_entity_poly.entity_id
_entity_poly.type
_entity_poly.pdbx_seq_one_letter_code
_entity_poly.pdbx_strand_id
1 'polypeptide(L)'
;DDDYPVGTARLRTVEGDESGGAGTGPAERVGKVERVAVRVDYRGQGVGRALMDRVESRARSAGFDALELHAQTHVEAFYGKLGYETTSGVFQEAGIDHVAMRKSLADPDVANGGDAGESDDPGIDDGGG
;
A
#
# COMPACT_ATOMS: atom_id res chain seq x y z
N ASP A 1 -8.72 -28.45 12.80
CA ASP A 1 -7.79 -27.47 13.41
C ASP A 1 -7.19 -26.71 12.25
N ASP A 2 -7.95 -25.73 11.72
CA ASP A 2 -7.68 -25.09 10.41
C ASP A 2 -7.52 -23.56 10.54
N ASP A 3 -7.19 -23.09 11.74
CA ASP A 3 -7.00 -21.65 12.04
C ASP A 3 -5.57 -21.15 11.73
N TYR A 4 -4.81 -21.89 10.91
CA TYR A 4 -3.46 -21.48 10.55
C TYR A 4 -3.51 -20.44 9.43
N PRO A 5 -2.90 -19.25 9.59
CA PRO A 5 -2.95 -18.23 8.57
C PRO A 5 -2.32 -18.75 7.26
N VAL A 6 -3.14 -18.79 6.21
CA VAL A 6 -2.74 -19.24 4.87
C VAL A 6 -1.89 -18.20 4.12
N GLY A 7 -1.83 -16.97 4.66
CA GLY A 7 -0.84 -15.98 4.28
C GLY A 7 -0.68 -14.85 5.29
N THR A 8 0.44 -14.14 5.20
CA THR A 8 0.75 -12.96 6.03
C THR A 8 1.27 -11.84 5.15
N ALA A 9 1.01 -10.60 5.53
CA ALA A 9 1.58 -9.39 4.94
C ALA A 9 1.70 -8.32 6.04
N ARG A 10 2.75 -7.51 5.98
CA ARG A 10 2.97 -6.39 6.88
C ARG A 10 3.06 -5.11 6.07
N LEU A 11 2.18 -4.16 6.37
CA LEU A 11 2.26 -2.80 5.83
C LEU A 11 3.06 -1.93 6.80
N ARG A 12 4.12 -1.28 6.32
CA ARG A 12 4.87 -0.25 7.05
C ARG A 12 4.74 1.08 6.31
N THR A 13 4.56 2.16 7.04
CA THR A 13 4.72 3.51 6.50
C THR A 13 6.19 3.73 6.17
N VAL A 14 6.49 4.12 4.94
CA VAL A 14 7.77 4.74 4.62
C VAL A 14 7.46 6.22 4.61
N GLU A 15 7.80 6.90 5.71
CA GLU A 15 7.77 8.36 5.72
C GLU A 15 8.82 8.80 4.68
N GLY A 16 8.37 9.53 3.66
CA GLY A 16 9.26 10.09 2.65
C GLY A 16 10.31 10.91 3.39
N ASP A 17 11.58 10.60 3.13
CA ASP A 17 12.72 11.24 3.76
C ASP A 17 12.53 12.76 3.74
N GLU A 18 12.40 13.34 4.92
CA GLU A 18 12.25 14.78 5.15
C GLU A 18 13.54 15.56 4.83
N SER A 19 14.54 14.94 4.20
CA SER A 19 15.74 15.60 3.69
C SER A 19 15.47 16.29 2.34
N GLY A 20 14.77 17.42 2.44
CA GLY A 20 15.17 18.69 1.81
C GLY A 20 15.74 18.65 0.38
N GLY A 21 14.90 18.38 -0.60
CA GLY A 21 15.06 18.92 -1.95
C GLY A 21 13.93 19.92 -2.19
N ALA A 22 14.26 21.18 -2.52
CA ALA A 22 13.29 22.24 -2.76
C ALA A 22 12.29 21.88 -3.89
N GLY A 23 11.18 21.26 -3.52
CA GLY A 23 10.06 20.92 -4.39
C GLY A 23 8.77 21.05 -3.59
N THR A 24 8.02 22.13 -3.84
CA THR A 24 6.77 22.50 -3.15
C THR A 24 5.61 21.58 -3.57
N GLY A 25 5.69 20.29 -3.22
CA GLY A 25 4.61 19.32 -3.40
C GLY A 25 4.37 18.55 -2.10
N PRO A 26 3.15 18.02 -1.86
CA PRO A 26 2.92 17.14 -0.73
C PRO A 26 3.84 15.91 -0.82
N ALA A 27 4.45 15.54 0.30
CA ALA A 27 5.25 14.32 0.38
C ALA A 27 4.33 13.12 0.13
N GLU A 28 4.60 12.38 -0.94
CA GLU A 28 3.82 11.20 -1.28
C GLU A 28 3.90 10.15 -0.16
N ARG A 29 2.75 9.69 0.32
CA ARG A 29 2.69 8.67 1.37
C ARG A 29 2.78 7.30 0.74
N VAL A 30 3.94 6.67 0.86
CA VAL A 30 4.19 5.33 0.32
C VAL A 30 4.17 4.28 1.42
N GLY A 31 3.36 3.25 1.22
CA GLY A 31 3.30 2.09 2.10
C GLY A 31 4.19 0.96 1.58
N LYS A 32 5.11 0.46 2.40
CA LYS A 32 5.92 -0.72 2.06
C LYS A 32 5.24 -1.99 2.55
N VAL A 33 4.97 -2.90 1.62
CA VAL A 33 4.42 -4.23 1.90
C VAL A 33 5.56 -5.22 1.99
N GLU A 34 5.65 -5.88 3.14
CA GLU A 34 6.72 -6.85 3.44
C GLU A 34 6.14 -8.14 4.00
N ARG A 35 6.99 -9.18 4.01
CA ARG A 35 6.64 -10.51 4.52
C ARG A 35 5.41 -11.10 3.85
N VAL A 36 5.18 -10.79 2.57
CA VAL A 36 4.08 -11.40 1.81
C VAL A 36 4.41 -12.86 1.55
N ALA A 37 3.76 -13.75 2.29
CA ALA A 37 3.90 -15.20 2.10
C ALA A 37 2.51 -15.82 2.01
N VAL A 38 2.28 -16.64 0.98
CA VAL A 38 1.09 -17.51 0.85
C VAL A 38 1.57 -18.95 0.82
N ARG A 39 0.96 -19.81 1.66
CA ARG A 39 1.30 -21.25 1.70
C ARG A 39 1.14 -21.87 0.32
N VAL A 40 2.09 -22.73 -0.04
CA VAL A 40 2.16 -23.37 -1.37
C VAL A 40 0.87 -24.12 -1.73
N ASP A 41 0.24 -24.75 -0.74
CA ASP A 41 -0.99 -25.52 -0.88
C ASP A 41 -2.22 -24.69 -1.30
N TYR A 42 -2.15 -23.37 -1.14
CA TYR A 42 -3.21 -22.41 -1.45
C TYR A 42 -2.88 -21.50 -2.64
N ARG A 43 -1.75 -21.74 -3.32
CA ARG A 43 -1.41 -21.07 -4.57
C ARG A 43 -2.38 -21.50 -5.67
N GLY A 44 -2.78 -20.57 -6.54
CA GLY A 44 -3.75 -20.84 -7.61
C GLY A 44 -5.23 -20.78 -7.20
N GLN A 45 -5.54 -20.60 -5.91
CA GLN A 45 -6.91 -20.47 -5.40
C GLN A 45 -7.34 -19.00 -5.16
N GLY A 46 -6.60 -18.03 -5.70
CA GLY A 46 -6.90 -16.61 -5.52
C GLY A 46 -6.53 -16.01 -4.14
N VAL A 47 -6.01 -16.82 -3.21
CA VAL A 47 -5.65 -16.37 -1.84
C VAL A 47 -4.65 -15.21 -1.84
N GLY A 48 -3.61 -15.26 -2.69
CA GLY A 48 -2.64 -14.16 -2.80
C GLY A 48 -3.26 -12.86 -3.32
N ARG A 49 -4.24 -12.95 -4.23
CA ARG A 49 -4.97 -11.78 -4.71
C ARG A 49 -5.85 -11.19 -3.60
N ALA A 50 -6.64 -12.02 -2.93
CA ALA A 50 -7.47 -11.57 -1.81
C ALA A 50 -6.65 -10.94 -0.67
N LEU A 51 -5.45 -11.47 -0.39
CA LEU A 51 -4.53 -10.90 0.59
C LEU A 51 -4.08 -9.49 0.16
N MET A 52 -3.62 -9.35 -1.09
CA MET A 52 -3.17 -8.07 -1.62
C MET A 52 -4.33 -7.06 -1.73
N ASP A 53 -5.51 -7.48 -2.16
CA ASP A 53 -6.71 -6.62 -2.21
C ASP A 53 -7.03 -6.03 -0.83
N ARG A 54 -6.87 -6.82 0.24
CA ARG A 54 -7.09 -6.35 1.62
C ARG A 54 -5.98 -5.41 2.09
N VAL A 55 -4.73 -5.66 1.72
CA VAL A 55 -3.61 -4.75 1.99
C VAL A 55 -3.82 -3.40 1.29
N GLU A 56 -4.18 -3.43 0.00
CA GLU A 56 -4.48 -2.23 -0.78
C GLU A 56 -5.65 -1.44 -0.20
N SER A 57 -6.75 -2.11 0.17
CA SER A 57 -7.89 -1.47 0.82
C SER A 57 -7.50 -0.80 2.13
N ARG A 58 -6.70 -1.48 2.96
CA ARG A 58 -6.21 -0.91 4.22
C ARG A 58 -5.30 0.29 3.97
N ALA A 59 -4.47 0.24 2.94
CA ALA A 59 -3.55 1.30 2.58
C ALA A 59 -4.28 2.54 2.06
N ARG A 60 -5.28 2.37 1.17
CA ARG A 60 -6.17 3.45 0.73
C ARG A 60 -6.87 4.11 1.91
N SER A 61 -7.45 3.31 2.82
CA SER A 61 -8.10 3.81 4.03
C SER A 61 -7.14 4.50 5.02
N ALA A 62 -5.83 4.23 4.92
CA ALA A 62 -4.80 4.91 5.70
C ALA A 62 -4.24 6.17 5.01
N GLY A 63 -4.71 6.49 3.80
CA GLY A 63 -4.28 7.66 3.03
C GLY A 63 -2.92 7.49 2.33
N PHE A 64 -2.51 6.26 2.02
CA PHE A 64 -1.34 6.01 1.18
C PHE A 64 -1.66 6.26 -0.29
N ASP A 65 -0.75 6.95 -0.97
CA ASP A 65 -0.83 7.28 -2.40
C ASP A 65 -0.29 6.14 -3.28
N ALA A 66 0.62 5.33 -2.74
CA ALA A 66 1.20 4.19 -3.42
C ALA A 66 1.62 3.07 -2.46
N LEU A 67 1.78 1.87 -3.01
CA LEU A 67 2.40 0.73 -2.34
C LEU A 67 3.67 0.30 -3.05
N GLU A 68 4.68 -0.06 -2.26
CA GLU A 68 5.92 -0.65 -2.74
C GLU A 68 6.14 -2.02 -2.09
N LEU A 69 6.71 -2.97 -2.82
CA LEU A 69 7.08 -4.28 -2.30
C LEU A 69 8.34 -4.81 -2.99
N HIS A 70 9.04 -5.71 -2.31
CA HIS A 70 10.11 -6.50 -2.91
C HIS A 70 9.54 -7.87 -3.27
N ALA A 71 9.44 -8.16 -4.56
CA ALA A 71 8.99 -9.45 -5.07
C ALA A 71 10.19 -10.28 -5.52
N GLN A 72 10.15 -11.59 -5.32
CA GLN A 72 11.08 -12.48 -6.01
C GLN A 72 10.79 -12.41 -7.53
N THR A 73 11.82 -12.48 -8.36
CA THR A 73 11.68 -12.41 -9.83
C THR A 73 10.68 -13.43 -10.38
N HIS A 74 10.57 -14.61 -9.74
CA HIS A 74 9.64 -15.67 -10.14
C HIS A 74 8.14 -15.33 -9.91
N VAL A 75 7.81 -14.35 -9.06
CA VAL A 75 6.44 -13.88 -8.79
C VAL A 75 6.18 -12.46 -9.30
N GLU A 76 7.14 -11.85 -9.99
CA GLU A 76 6.97 -10.54 -10.65
C GLU A 76 5.71 -10.52 -11.53
N ALA A 77 5.54 -11.54 -12.38
CA ALA A 77 4.36 -11.66 -13.25
C ALA A 77 3.03 -11.80 -12.49
N PHE A 78 3.05 -12.30 -11.24
CA PHE A 78 1.85 -12.35 -10.41
C PHE A 78 1.45 -10.94 -9.94
N TYR A 79 2.41 -10.15 -9.45
CA TYR A 79 2.17 -8.77 -9.04
C TYR A 79 1.86 -7.85 -10.23
N GLY A 80 2.47 -8.11 -11.39
CA GLY A 80 2.12 -7.43 -12.65
C GLY A 80 0.63 -7.58 -13.02
N LYS A 81 0.05 -8.77 -12.81
CA LYS A 81 -1.40 -8.98 -13.01
C LYS A 81 -2.28 -8.24 -12.00
N LEU A 82 -1.73 -7.85 -10.85
CA LEU A 82 -2.41 -7.03 -9.85
C LEU A 82 -2.22 -5.52 -10.12
N GLY A 83 -1.48 -5.14 -11.15
CA GLY A 83 -1.21 -3.74 -11.52
C GLY A 83 0.01 -3.14 -10.80
N TYR A 84 0.92 -3.96 -10.29
CA TYR A 84 2.23 -3.49 -9.83
C TYR A 84 3.21 -3.44 -11.01
N GLU A 85 4.04 -2.40 -11.02
CA GLU A 85 5.07 -2.17 -12.03
C GLU A 85 6.45 -2.30 -11.39
N THR A 86 7.37 -2.93 -12.11
CA THR A 86 8.76 -3.09 -11.66
C THR A 86 9.49 -1.75 -11.74
N THR A 87 9.98 -1.26 -10.60
CA THR A 87 10.65 0.05 -10.48
C THR A 87 12.16 -0.05 -10.27
N SER A 88 12.70 -1.26 -10.09
CA SER A 88 14.14 -1.50 -9.95
C SER A 88 14.66 -2.55 -10.92
N GLY A 89 16.00 -2.61 -11.06
CA GLY A 89 16.66 -3.81 -11.59
C GLY A 89 16.57 -4.98 -10.61
N VAL A 90 17.02 -6.16 -11.06
CA VAL A 90 17.13 -7.35 -10.21
C VAL A 90 18.24 -7.14 -9.17
N PHE A 91 17.93 -7.41 -7.90
CA PHE A 91 18.87 -7.37 -6.78
C PHE A 91 18.78 -8.65 -5.95
N GLN A 92 19.85 -8.98 -5.23
CA GLN A 92 19.90 -10.20 -4.44
C GLN A 92 19.51 -9.92 -2.98
N GLU A 93 18.53 -10.64 -2.46
CA GLU A 93 18.11 -10.59 -1.06
C GLU A 93 18.05 -12.03 -0.52
N ALA A 94 18.78 -12.30 0.57
CA ALA A 94 18.90 -13.64 1.17
C ALA A 94 19.31 -14.75 0.17
N GLY A 95 20.11 -14.40 -0.85
CA GLY A 95 20.57 -15.35 -1.88
C GLY A 95 19.54 -15.65 -2.98
N ILE A 96 18.45 -14.90 -3.06
CA ILE A 96 17.41 -15.05 -4.07
C ILE A 96 17.24 -13.72 -4.83
N ASP A 97 17.00 -13.81 -6.13
CA ASP A 97 16.77 -12.65 -6.99
C ASP A 97 15.40 -12.02 -6.74
N HIS A 98 15.42 -10.71 -6.49
CA HIS A 98 14.26 -9.88 -6.21
C HIS A 98 14.22 -8.65 -7.12
N VAL A 99 13.03 -8.07 -7.27
CA VAL A 99 12.75 -6.80 -7.93
C VAL A 99 11.85 -5.96 -7.03
N ALA A 100 12.06 -4.66 -7.01
CA ALA A 100 11.16 -3.72 -6.36
C ALA A 100 10.01 -3.44 -7.32
N MET A 101 8.79 -3.52 -6.79
CA MET A 101 7.58 -3.26 -7.55
C MET A 101 6.73 -2.24 -6.82
N ARG A 102 6.05 -1.39 -7.57
CA ARG A 102 5.22 -0.31 -7.06
C ARG A 102 3.87 -0.28 -7.74
N LYS A 103 2.83 0.09 -6.99
CA LYS A 103 1.49 0.33 -7.51
C LYS A 103 0.95 1.64 -6.94
N SER A 104 0.51 2.54 -7.82
CA SER A 104 -0.22 3.74 -7.41
C SER A 104 -1.61 3.35 -6.90
N LEU A 105 -1.96 3.86 -5.73
CA LEU A 105 -3.27 3.73 -5.12
C LEU A 105 -4.17 4.94 -5.38
N ALA A 106 -3.62 6.03 -5.90
CA ALA A 106 -4.36 7.19 -6.35
C ALA A 106 -5.52 6.74 -7.24
N ASP A 107 -6.75 6.93 -6.75
CA ASP A 107 -7.94 6.72 -7.54
C ASP A 107 -7.84 7.62 -8.78
N PRO A 108 -8.03 7.08 -10.01
CA PRO A 108 -8.04 7.90 -11.21
C PRO A 108 -9.15 8.97 -11.19
N ASP A 109 -10.09 8.89 -10.23
CA ASP A 109 -11.25 9.77 -10.08
C ASP A 109 -11.04 10.92 -9.06
N VAL A 110 -10.10 10.81 -8.11
CA VAL A 110 -9.97 11.77 -6.99
C VAL A 110 -9.12 13.00 -7.36
N ALA A 111 -8.47 13.01 -8.52
CA ALA A 111 -7.74 14.19 -9.01
C ALA A 111 -8.64 15.41 -9.37
N ASN A 112 -9.98 15.29 -9.25
CA ASN A 112 -10.95 16.37 -9.48
C ASN A 112 -11.87 16.66 -8.27
N GLY A 113 -11.48 16.34 -7.04
CA GLY A 113 -12.25 16.64 -5.84
C GLY A 113 -11.54 17.61 -4.92
N GLY A 114 -11.57 18.91 -5.24
CA GLY A 114 -11.36 19.94 -4.24
C GLY A 114 -12.57 20.02 -3.29
N ASP A 115 -12.30 20.38 -2.04
CA ASP A 115 -13.27 20.82 -1.02
C ASP A 115 -14.14 19.68 -0.41
N ALA A 116 -14.28 19.52 0.91
CA ALA A 116 -14.40 20.55 1.91
C ALA A 116 -13.57 20.25 3.18
N GLY A 117 -12.94 21.31 3.69
CA GLY A 117 -12.51 21.35 5.07
C GLY A 117 -13.69 21.20 6.01
N GLU A 118 -13.57 20.33 6.99
CA GLU A 118 -14.43 20.34 8.17
C GLU A 118 -13.75 21.23 9.22
N SER A 119 -13.89 22.54 9.00
CA SER A 119 -13.70 23.56 10.01
C SER A 119 -14.83 24.56 9.84
N ASP A 120 -15.89 24.42 10.63
CA ASP A 120 -16.55 25.55 11.30
C ASP A 120 -17.58 25.04 12.32
N ASP A 121 -17.31 25.46 13.57
CA ASP A 121 -18.12 25.42 14.77
C ASP A 121 -19.36 26.33 14.60
N PRO A 122 -20.49 26.04 15.28
CA PRO A 122 -20.94 27.09 16.18
C PRO A 122 -21.44 26.53 17.51
N GLY A 123 -20.85 27.05 18.58
CA GLY A 123 -21.29 26.90 19.95
C GLY A 123 -22.79 27.10 20.13
N ILE A 124 -23.36 26.25 20.97
CA ILE A 124 -24.63 26.49 21.64
C ILE A 124 -24.30 26.88 23.08
N ASP A 125 -24.33 28.19 23.28
CA ASP A 125 -24.62 28.84 24.56
C ASP A 125 -26.10 28.61 24.88
N ASP A 126 -26.40 27.90 25.97
CA ASP A 126 -27.72 27.88 26.59
C ASP A 126 -27.54 28.03 28.10
N GLY A 127 -27.30 29.26 28.52
CA GLY A 127 -27.66 29.72 29.85
C GLY A 127 -29.16 30.01 29.93
N GLY A 128 -29.85 29.47 30.95
CA GLY A 128 -31.14 30.00 31.40
C GLY A 128 -32.08 28.96 32.01
N GLY A 129 -32.18 28.96 33.34
CA GLY A 129 -33.22 28.24 34.10
C GLY A 129 -32.82 27.92 35.53
#